data_AF-A0A250XZN9-F1
#
_entry.id   AF-A0A250XZN9-F1
#
_cell.length_a   1.000
_cell.length_b   1.000
_cell.length_c   1.000
_cell.angle_alpha   90.00
_cell.angle_beta   90.00
_cell.angle_gamma   90.00
#
_symmetry.space_group_name_H-M   'P 1'
#
loop_
_entity.id
_entity.type
_entity.pdbx_description
1 polymer ?
#
loop_
_entity_poly.entity_id
_entity_poly.type
_entity_poly.pdbx_seq_one_letter_code
_entity_poly.pdbx_strand_id
1 'polypeptide(L)'
;MLVARGLVGFGAGNVAVVRSYIAGATSLQERTSSMANTSTCQALGFILGPVFQTCFALIGEKGVKWDTIKLQINMYTAPVLLSAILGVLNIILILAILREHRVDDSGRQCKNINFEEANTDEVQIPQGNIDQVAVVATNVLFFVVLFIFALFETILTPLTMDMYAWTQEQAVLYNGIILAALGVEAVLIFVGVKLLSKKIGERVILLGGLILVWVGFFILLPWGNQLPKIQWEDLHNNSVPNTTFGEIITGLWKSPGGGHDARPTGCPVDQAWCLYTPVIHLAQFLTSAVLIGVGYPACNVMSYTLYSKILGPKPQGVYMGWLTASGSAARILGPVFISHVYTYLGPRWAFSLVCGMVVLTITLVGAVYKRLIAFSVRCGRVQE
;
A
#
# COMPACT_ATOMS: atom_id res chain seq x y z
N MET A 1 -5.29 -17.16 15.93
CA MET A 1 -5.39 -16.09 14.91
C MET A 1 -4.64 -14.82 15.34
N LEU A 2 -4.97 -14.20 16.49
CA LEU A 2 -4.27 -12.99 16.98
C LEU A 2 -2.75 -13.16 17.17
N VAL A 3 -2.32 -14.25 17.82
CA VAL A 3 -0.87 -14.54 17.99
C VAL A 3 -0.15 -14.64 16.65
N ALA A 4 -0.74 -15.33 15.66
CA ALA A 4 -0.18 -15.43 14.32
C ALA A 4 -0.07 -14.05 13.64
N ARG A 5 -1.09 -13.18 13.80
CA ARG A 5 -1.03 -11.79 13.28
C ARG A 5 0.06 -10.97 13.96
N GLY A 6 0.23 -11.12 15.28
CA GLY A 6 1.32 -10.49 16.02
C GLY A 6 2.70 -10.93 15.52
N LEU A 7 2.91 -12.24 15.31
CA LEU A 7 4.16 -12.78 14.79
C LEU A 7 4.45 -12.33 13.35
N VAL A 8 3.45 -12.32 12.48
CA VAL A 8 3.58 -11.78 11.11
C VAL A 8 3.91 -10.29 11.14
N GLY A 9 3.29 -9.53 12.05
CA GLY A 9 3.58 -8.11 12.27
C GLY A 9 5.03 -7.87 12.71
N PHE A 10 5.54 -8.66 13.66
CA PHE A 10 6.95 -8.62 14.06
C PHE A 10 7.88 -8.98 12.89
N GLY A 11 7.53 -10.01 12.12
CA GLY A 11 8.27 -10.44 10.94
C GLY A 11 8.38 -9.36 9.86
N ALA A 12 7.38 -8.48 9.71
CA ALA A 12 7.42 -7.36 8.76
C ALA A 12 8.54 -6.35 9.02
N GLY A 13 9.15 -6.36 10.21
CA GLY A 13 10.35 -5.56 10.53
C GLY A 13 11.57 -5.92 9.66
N ASN A 14 11.59 -7.11 9.05
CA ASN A 14 12.65 -7.53 8.12
C ASN A 14 12.84 -6.58 6.93
N VAL A 15 11.78 -5.88 6.52
CA VAL A 15 11.81 -4.92 5.41
C VAL A 15 12.77 -3.77 5.72
N ALA A 16 12.81 -3.29 6.96
CA ALA A 16 13.73 -2.23 7.38
C ALA A 16 15.19 -2.69 7.31
N VAL A 17 15.44 -3.95 7.70
CA VAL A 17 16.78 -4.56 7.67
C VAL A 17 17.28 -4.71 6.24
N VAL A 18 16.46 -5.26 5.34
CA VAL A 18 16.80 -5.42 3.91
C VAL A 18 17.11 -4.07 3.27
N ARG A 19 16.29 -3.04 3.53
CA ARG A 19 16.51 -1.68 3.00
C ARG A 19 17.78 -1.04 3.56
N SER A 20 18.04 -1.19 4.86
CA SER A 20 19.29 -0.71 5.45
C SER A 20 20.52 -1.41 4.86
N TYR A 21 20.43 -2.71 4.58
CA TYR A 21 21.53 -3.45 3.95
C TYR A 21 21.78 -2.95 2.52
N ILE A 22 20.73 -2.85 1.70
CA ILE A 22 20.86 -2.36 0.31
C ILE A 22 21.46 -0.96 0.28
N ALA A 23 21.03 -0.05 1.17
CA ALA A 23 21.55 1.30 1.21
C ALA A 23 23.04 1.38 1.62
N GLY A 24 23.55 0.43 2.41
CA GLY A 24 24.97 0.30 2.76
C GLY A 24 25.81 -0.53 1.80
N ALA A 25 25.17 -1.36 0.97
CA ALA A 25 25.82 -2.20 -0.04
C ALA A 25 25.84 -1.56 -1.45
N THR A 26 25.29 -0.36 -1.61
CA THR A 26 25.15 0.32 -2.91
C THR A 26 25.73 1.73 -2.91
N SER A 27 26.36 2.07 -4.03
CA SER A 27 26.84 3.44 -4.32
C SER A 27 25.67 4.42 -4.49
N LEU A 28 25.95 5.73 -4.41
CA LEU A 28 24.91 6.77 -4.55
C LEU A 28 24.18 6.70 -5.90
N GLN A 29 24.89 6.31 -6.96
CA GLN A 29 24.38 6.22 -8.32
C GLN A 29 23.50 4.97 -8.54
N GLU A 30 23.81 3.87 -7.86
CA GLU A 30 23.08 2.60 -8.00
C GLU A 30 21.94 2.45 -7.01
N ARG A 31 21.98 3.17 -5.88
CA ARG A 31 21.03 3.06 -4.76
C ARG A 31 19.57 3.09 -5.20
N THR A 32 19.22 4.05 -6.05
CA THR A 32 17.86 4.24 -6.57
C THR A 32 17.38 3.05 -7.40
N SER A 33 18.26 2.54 -8.27
CA SER A 33 17.98 1.37 -9.10
C SER A 33 17.80 0.12 -8.23
N SER A 34 18.68 -0.08 -7.24
CA SER A 34 18.60 -1.24 -6.35
C SER A 34 17.36 -1.21 -5.45
N MET A 35 17.02 -0.04 -4.90
CA MET A 35 15.79 0.15 -4.13
C MET A 35 14.52 -0.04 -4.98
N ALA A 36 14.55 0.44 -6.23
CA ALA A 36 13.46 0.20 -7.19
C ALA A 36 13.29 -1.29 -7.47
N ASN A 37 14.38 -2.04 -7.73
CA ASN A 37 14.32 -3.49 -7.94
C ASN A 37 13.71 -4.24 -6.74
N THR A 38 14.12 -3.90 -5.51
CA THR A 38 13.52 -4.49 -4.30
C THR A 38 12.04 -4.17 -4.18
N SER A 39 11.63 -2.95 -4.55
CA SER A 39 10.22 -2.56 -4.55
C SER A 39 9.41 -3.30 -5.62
N THR A 40 10.00 -3.54 -6.79
CA THR A 40 9.42 -4.39 -7.83
C THR A 40 9.19 -5.81 -7.33
N CYS A 41 10.19 -6.44 -6.68
CA CYS A 41 10.02 -7.77 -6.07
C CYS A 41 8.91 -7.78 -5.01
N GLN A 42 8.83 -6.74 -4.18
CA GLN A 42 7.76 -6.61 -3.18
C GLN A 42 6.38 -6.50 -3.83
N ALA A 43 6.24 -5.69 -4.88
CA ALA A 43 4.98 -5.53 -5.60
C ALA A 43 4.57 -6.80 -6.35
N LEU A 44 5.51 -7.53 -6.96
CA LEU A 44 5.25 -8.84 -7.54
C LEU A 44 4.70 -9.81 -6.48
N GLY A 45 5.24 -9.79 -5.26
CA GLY A 45 4.68 -10.57 -4.14
C GLY A 45 3.23 -10.20 -3.81
N PHE A 46 2.90 -8.90 -3.79
CA PHE A 46 1.52 -8.42 -3.58
C PHE A 46 0.56 -8.87 -4.70
N ILE A 47 1.01 -8.91 -5.95
CA ILE A 47 0.20 -9.34 -7.10
C ILE A 47 0.02 -10.86 -7.11
N LEU A 48 1.09 -11.60 -6.88
CA LEU A 48 1.08 -13.07 -6.94
C LEU A 48 0.33 -13.68 -5.75
N GLY A 49 0.28 -13.02 -4.60
CA GLY A 49 -0.40 -13.51 -3.39
C GLY A 49 -1.86 -13.91 -3.65
N PRO A 50 -2.73 -12.99 -4.08
CA PRO A 50 -4.12 -13.28 -4.42
C PRO A 50 -4.29 -14.30 -5.55
N VAL A 51 -3.36 -14.32 -6.53
CA VAL A 51 -3.37 -15.30 -7.62
C VAL A 51 -3.17 -16.70 -7.07
N PHE A 52 -2.15 -16.92 -6.25
CA PHE A 52 -1.93 -18.22 -5.60
C PHE A 52 -3.12 -18.61 -4.73
N GLN A 53 -3.67 -17.66 -3.96
CA GLN A 53 -4.86 -17.93 -3.14
C GLN A 53 -6.06 -18.39 -3.99
N THR A 54 -6.26 -17.78 -5.16
CA THR A 54 -7.33 -18.17 -6.10
C THR A 54 -7.07 -19.55 -6.68
N CYS A 55 -5.83 -19.90 -7.05
CA CYS A 55 -5.49 -21.24 -7.49
C CYS A 55 -5.80 -22.31 -6.44
N PHE A 56 -5.55 -22.01 -5.15
CA PHE A 56 -5.84 -22.93 -4.06
C PHE A 56 -7.34 -23.02 -3.70
N ALA A 57 -8.17 -22.08 -4.15
CA ALA A 57 -9.62 -22.20 -4.02
C ALA A 57 -10.19 -23.43 -4.77
N LEU A 58 -9.50 -23.89 -5.82
CA LEU A 58 -9.86 -25.10 -6.58
C LEU A 58 -9.82 -26.40 -5.74
N ILE A 59 -9.10 -26.40 -4.61
CA ILE A 59 -9.04 -27.55 -3.68
C ILE A 59 -10.39 -27.73 -2.92
N GLY A 60 -11.17 -26.67 -2.79
CA GLY A 60 -12.43 -26.68 -2.04
C GLY A 60 -12.26 -26.65 -0.52
N GLU A 61 -13.38 -26.49 0.19
CA GLU A 61 -13.39 -26.31 1.66
C GLU A 61 -13.14 -27.61 2.42
N LYS A 62 -13.65 -28.73 1.88
CA LYS A 62 -13.47 -30.05 2.48
C LYS A 62 -12.01 -30.51 2.39
N GLY A 63 -11.34 -30.19 1.29
CA GLY A 63 -9.91 -30.48 1.10
C GLY A 63 -9.56 -31.96 1.30
N VAL A 64 -8.28 -32.23 1.56
CA VAL A 64 -7.75 -33.56 1.89
C VAL A 64 -7.42 -33.61 3.38
N LYS A 65 -8.02 -34.55 4.10
CA LYS A 65 -7.72 -34.80 5.52
C LYS A 65 -6.60 -35.82 5.64
N TRP A 66 -5.59 -35.48 6.44
CA TRP A 66 -4.48 -36.38 6.76
C TRP A 66 -4.58 -36.78 8.24
N ASP A 67 -5.18 -37.95 8.50
CA ASP A 67 -5.53 -38.39 9.86
C ASP A 67 -4.33 -38.61 10.78
N THR A 68 -3.15 -38.95 10.23
CA THR A 68 -1.92 -39.17 11.01
C THR A 68 -1.40 -37.90 11.71
N ILE A 69 -1.65 -36.72 11.13
CA ILE A 69 -1.12 -35.43 11.62
C ILE A 69 -2.28 -34.52 12.11
N LYS A 70 -3.54 -34.99 12.04
CA LYS A 70 -4.74 -34.16 12.26
C LYS A 70 -4.71 -32.86 11.43
N LEU A 71 -4.11 -32.91 10.24
CA LEU A 71 -3.96 -31.75 9.35
C LEU A 71 -4.98 -31.86 8.21
N GLN A 72 -5.75 -30.79 8.01
CA GLN A 72 -6.66 -30.68 6.88
C GLN A 72 -6.11 -29.67 5.87
N ILE A 73 -5.72 -30.17 4.70
CA ILE A 73 -5.26 -29.34 3.59
C ILE A 73 -6.49 -28.94 2.79
N ASN A 74 -6.96 -27.73 3.04
CA ASN A 74 -8.07 -27.10 2.32
C ASN A 74 -7.63 -25.76 1.71
N MET A 75 -8.56 -25.06 1.06
CA MET A 75 -8.31 -23.75 0.45
C MET A 75 -7.73 -22.69 1.42
N TYR A 76 -7.94 -22.84 2.73
CA TYR A 76 -7.47 -21.89 3.74
C TYR A 76 -6.08 -22.24 4.27
N THR A 77 -5.78 -23.53 4.45
CA THR A 77 -4.50 -24.02 4.99
C THR A 77 -3.41 -24.08 3.91
N ALA A 78 -3.75 -24.44 2.68
CA ALA A 78 -2.77 -24.64 1.60
C ALA A 78 -1.93 -23.37 1.27
N PRO A 79 -2.51 -22.17 1.14
CA PRO A 79 -1.72 -20.95 0.91
C PRO A 79 -0.75 -20.65 2.06
N VAL A 80 -1.15 -20.93 3.30
CA VAL A 80 -0.31 -20.71 4.49
C VAL A 80 0.88 -21.67 4.50
N LEU A 81 0.67 -22.94 4.15
CA LEU A 81 1.75 -23.94 4.03
C LEU A 81 2.74 -23.57 2.93
N LEU A 82 2.25 -23.12 1.77
CA LEU A 82 3.12 -22.61 0.70
C LEU A 82 3.98 -21.43 1.19
N SER A 83 3.35 -20.46 1.87
CA SER A 83 4.08 -19.32 2.44
C SER A 83 5.14 -19.75 3.46
N ALA A 84 4.86 -20.77 4.27
CA ALA A 84 5.83 -21.31 5.24
C ALA A 84 7.02 -21.97 4.53
N ILE A 85 6.77 -22.77 3.47
CA ILE A 85 7.81 -23.41 2.66
C ILE A 85 8.70 -22.34 1.99
N LEU A 86 8.09 -21.32 1.37
CA LEU A 86 8.83 -20.21 0.78
C LEU A 86 9.66 -19.44 1.82
N GLY A 87 9.14 -19.30 3.06
CA GLY A 87 9.89 -18.71 4.17
C GLY A 87 11.13 -19.52 4.55
N VAL A 88 11.00 -20.85 4.65
CA VAL A 88 12.15 -21.74 4.94
C VAL A 88 13.17 -21.71 3.80
N LEU A 89 12.72 -21.76 2.54
CA LEU A 89 13.58 -21.64 1.37
C LEU A 89 14.34 -20.31 1.37
N ASN A 90 13.69 -19.21 1.73
CA ASN A 90 14.34 -17.90 1.84
C ASN A 90 15.42 -17.88 2.94
N ILE A 91 15.19 -18.52 4.09
CA ILE A 91 16.20 -18.66 5.15
C ILE A 91 17.41 -19.44 4.64
N ILE A 92 17.19 -20.57 3.96
CA ILE A 92 18.26 -21.39 3.39
C ILE A 92 19.06 -20.57 2.37
N LEU A 93 18.38 -19.82 1.50
CA LEU A 93 19.00 -18.99 0.48
C LEU A 93 19.89 -17.90 1.11
N ILE A 94 19.41 -17.24 2.15
CA ILE A 94 20.17 -16.23 2.89
C ILE A 94 21.42 -16.87 3.51
N LEU A 95 21.29 -18.01 4.19
CA LEU A 95 22.41 -18.68 4.85
C LEU A 95 23.46 -19.22 3.87
N ALA A 96 23.04 -19.69 2.70
CA ALA A 96 23.94 -20.31 1.72
C ALA A 96 24.59 -19.31 0.75
N ILE A 97 23.89 -18.24 0.37
CA ILE A 97 24.28 -17.36 -0.74
C ILE A 97 24.69 -15.96 -0.27
N LEU A 98 24.11 -15.43 0.81
CA LEU A 98 24.37 -14.05 1.22
C LEU A 98 25.80 -13.91 1.74
N ARG A 99 26.64 -13.16 1.00
CA ARG A 99 27.91 -12.65 1.49
C ARG A 99 27.76 -11.17 1.81
N GLU A 100 28.18 -10.78 3.00
CA GLU A 100 28.12 -9.38 3.43
C GLU A 100 28.99 -8.49 2.54
N HIS A 101 28.41 -7.39 2.08
CA HIS A 101 29.06 -6.40 1.23
C HIS A 101 28.79 -5.00 1.77
N ARG A 102 29.83 -4.16 1.90
CA ARG A 102 29.72 -2.76 2.31
C ARG A 102 30.51 -1.87 1.38
N VAL A 103 29.86 -0.82 0.89
CA VAL A 103 30.37 0.06 -0.15
C VAL A 103 30.13 1.52 0.26
N ASP A 104 31.09 2.40 0.02
CA ASP A 104 30.93 3.84 0.24
C ASP A 104 30.05 4.50 -0.84
N ASP A 105 29.73 5.79 -0.67
CA ASP A 105 28.91 6.53 -1.64
C ASP A 105 29.53 6.60 -3.06
N SER A 106 30.85 6.40 -3.19
CA SER A 106 31.63 6.40 -4.44
C SER A 106 31.83 5.01 -5.05
N GLY A 107 31.31 3.94 -4.44
CA GLY A 107 31.48 2.58 -4.93
C GLY A 107 32.72 1.83 -4.41
N ARG A 108 33.50 2.40 -3.48
CA ARG A 108 34.68 1.75 -2.91
C ARG A 108 34.28 0.81 -1.78
N GLN A 109 34.88 -0.39 -1.74
CA GLN A 109 34.62 -1.31 -0.64
C GLN A 109 35.19 -0.77 0.67
N CYS A 110 34.35 -0.72 1.71
CA CYS A 110 34.81 -0.47 3.06
C CYS A 110 35.25 -1.82 3.66
N LYS A 111 36.49 -1.92 4.15
CA LYS A 111 36.94 -3.11 4.89
C LYS A 111 36.07 -3.30 6.13
N ASN A 112 35.77 -4.56 6.44
CA ASN A 112 35.07 -4.93 7.67
C ASN A 112 35.90 -4.51 8.89
N ILE A 113 35.23 -3.91 9.88
CA ILE A 113 35.80 -3.41 11.16
C ILE A 113 36.47 -4.53 11.99
N ASN A 114 36.39 -5.80 11.56
CA ASN A 114 36.88 -6.97 12.30
C ASN A 114 38.23 -7.53 11.80
N PHE A 115 39.00 -6.80 10.98
CA PHE A 115 40.40 -7.14 10.71
C PHE A 115 41.28 -5.92 11.02
N GLU A 116 42.05 -6.04 12.09
CA GLU A 116 43.00 -5.03 12.59
C GLU A 116 43.95 -4.54 11.50
N GLU A 117 44.07 -3.23 11.37
CA GLU A 117 45.30 -2.51 11.67
C GLU A 117 44.95 -1.04 11.85
N ALA A 118 45.29 -0.49 13.02
CA ALA A 118 45.31 0.94 13.26
C ALA A 118 46.35 1.58 12.34
N ASN A 119 45.95 1.93 11.12
CA ASN A 119 46.67 2.90 10.31
C ASN A 119 45.95 4.23 10.41
N THR A 120 46.63 5.15 11.07
CA THR A 120 46.27 6.51 11.44
C THR A 120 46.14 7.46 10.24
N ASP A 121 45.56 6.99 9.14
CA ASP A 121 45.25 7.77 7.93
C ASP A 121 43.80 7.52 7.46
N GLU A 122 42.91 7.11 8.38
CA GLU A 122 41.48 7.34 8.15
C GLU A 122 41.27 8.85 8.11
N VAL A 123 41.12 9.36 6.89
CA VAL A 123 40.56 10.68 6.61
C VAL A 123 39.37 10.84 7.56
N GLN A 124 39.55 11.68 8.60
CA GLN A 124 38.47 12.10 9.47
C GLN A 124 37.51 12.90 8.60
N ILE A 125 36.61 12.16 7.96
CA ILE A 125 35.56 12.69 7.15
C ILE A 125 34.73 13.58 8.09
N PRO A 126 34.64 14.91 7.87
CA PRO A 126 33.88 15.79 8.74
C PRO A 126 32.45 15.26 8.79
N GLN A 127 32.04 14.73 9.93
CA GLN A 127 30.70 14.20 10.15
C GLN A 127 29.75 15.39 10.26
N GLY A 128 29.36 15.93 9.10
CA GLY A 128 28.22 16.83 9.03
C GLY A 128 27.02 16.23 9.75
N ASN A 129 26.33 17.03 10.56
CA ASN A 129 25.11 16.59 11.20
C ASN A 129 24.04 16.32 10.12
N ILE A 130 23.31 15.20 10.29
CA ILE A 130 22.18 14.85 9.44
C ILE A 130 21.17 16.01 9.49
N ASP A 131 20.61 16.37 8.34
CA ASP A 131 19.51 17.35 8.33
C ASP A 131 18.26 16.70 8.92
N GLN A 132 18.06 16.89 10.23
CA GLN A 132 16.93 16.35 10.97
C GLN A 132 15.60 16.84 10.40
N VAL A 133 15.55 18.06 9.85
CA VAL A 133 14.33 18.61 9.23
C VAL A 133 13.99 17.80 7.97
N ALA A 134 14.98 17.49 7.13
CA ALA A 134 14.78 16.68 5.93
C ALA A 134 14.37 15.23 6.28
N VAL A 135 14.97 14.65 7.32
CA VAL A 135 14.62 13.31 7.83
C VAL A 135 13.18 13.27 8.32
N VAL A 136 12.77 14.22 9.17
CA VAL A 136 11.39 14.28 9.69
C VAL A 136 10.40 14.54 8.56
N ALA A 137 10.67 15.48 7.66
CA ALA A 137 9.80 15.76 6.52
C ALA A 137 9.61 14.54 5.62
N THR A 138 10.67 13.76 5.38
CA THR A 138 10.59 12.53 4.58
C THR A 138 9.83 11.41 5.31
N ASN A 139 9.92 11.32 6.64
CA ASN A 139 9.07 10.42 7.42
C ASN A 139 7.58 10.78 7.31
N VAL A 140 7.25 12.08 7.40
CA VAL A 140 5.87 12.58 7.22
C VAL A 140 5.36 12.29 5.82
N LEU A 141 6.18 12.57 4.79
CA LEU A 141 5.87 12.22 3.40
C LEU A 141 5.56 10.73 3.26
N PHE A 142 6.42 9.88 3.81
CA PHE A 142 6.27 8.44 3.71
C PHE A 142 5.03 7.92 4.45
N PHE A 143 4.73 8.49 5.62
CA PHE A 143 3.47 8.26 6.33
C PHE A 143 2.27 8.58 5.43
N VAL A 144 2.23 9.76 4.80
CA VAL A 144 1.10 10.18 3.95
C VAL A 144 0.96 9.27 2.73
N VAL A 145 2.06 8.91 2.08
CA VAL A 145 2.05 8.00 0.91
C VAL A 145 1.46 6.64 1.28
N LEU A 146 1.86 6.03 2.40
CA LEU A 146 1.29 4.76 2.84
C LEU A 146 -0.12 4.88 3.41
N PHE A 147 -0.46 6.03 3.99
CA PHE A 147 -1.81 6.33 4.47
C PHE A 147 -2.80 6.32 3.31
N ILE A 148 -2.45 6.99 2.20
CA ILE A 148 -3.23 7.00 0.95
C ILE A 148 -3.47 5.58 0.42
N PHE A 149 -2.44 4.75 0.41
CA PHE A 149 -2.56 3.37 -0.04
C PHE A 149 -3.51 2.56 0.85
N ALA A 150 -3.31 2.61 2.17
CA ALA A 150 -4.16 1.90 3.13
C ALA A 150 -5.63 2.37 3.06
N LEU A 151 -5.81 3.66 2.82
CA LEU A 151 -7.12 4.29 2.64
C LEU A 151 -7.83 3.71 1.43
N PHE A 152 -7.18 3.71 0.26
CA PHE A 152 -7.75 3.14 -0.97
C PHE A 152 -8.05 1.65 -0.82
N GLU A 153 -7.11 0.89 -0.26
CA GLU A 153 -7.26 -0.55 -0.02
C GLU A 153 -8.50 -0.86 0.85
N THR A 154 -8.79 -0.01 1.84
CA THR A 154 -9.92 -0.19 2.76
C THR A 154 -11.26 0.22 2.15
N ILE A 155 -11.30 1.38 1.47
CA ILE A 155 -12.55 1.98 1.00
C ILE A 155 -13.01 1.44 -0.37
N LEU A 156 -12.11 0.85 -1.16
CA LEU A 156 -12.39 0.46 -2.53
C LEU A 156 -13.63 -0.44 -2.67
N THR A 157 -13.67 -1.53 -1.90
CA THR A 157 -14.80 -2.48 -1.93
C THR A 157 -16.13 -1.83 -1.52
N PRO A 158 -16.27 -1.22 -0.32
CA PRO A 158 -17.54 -0.59 0.06
C PRO A 158 -17.94 0.55 -0.91
N LEU A 159 -16.98 1.36 -1.37
CA LEU A 159 -17.25 2.43 -2.34
C LEU A 159 -17.90 1.90 -3.62
N THR A 160 -17.35 0.84 -4.22
CA THR A 160 -17.90 0.28 -5.46
C THR A 160 -19.25 -0.39 -5.27
N MET A 161 -19.48 -1.01 -4.11
CA MET A 161 -20.79 -1.56 -3.76
C MET A 161 -21.84 -0.47 -3.61
N ASP A 162 -21.51 0.60 -2.89
CA ASP A 162 -22.44 1.70 -2.59
C ASP A 162 -22.73 2.56 -3.85
N MET A 163 -21.72 2.81 -4.69
CA MET A 163 -21.83 3.68 -5.86
C MET A 163 -22.46 3.00 -7.08
N TYR A 164 -22.11 1.73 -7.33
CA TYR A 164 -22.52 1.01 -8.54
C TYR A 164 -23.57 -0.07 -8.28
N ALA A 165 -24.01 -0.26 -7.03
CA ALA A 165 -24.89 -1.34 -6.61
C ALA A 165 -24.38 -2.73 -7.02
N TRP A 166 -23.06 -2.92 -7.02
CA TRP A 166 -22.46 -4.23 -7.28
C TRP A 166 -22.72 -5.17 -6.11
N THR A 167 -22.98 -6.44 -6.42
CA THR A 167 -23.04 -7.47 -5.38
C THR A 167 -21.66 -7.65 -4.74
N GLN A 168 -21.59 -8.20 -3.54
CA GLN A 168 -20.30 -8.45 -2.87
C GLN A 168 -19.37 -9.31 -3.74
N GLU A 169 -19.91 -10.32 -4.43
CA GLU A 169 -19.13 -11.18 -5.33
C GLU A 169 -18.59 -10.41 -6.54
N GLN A 170 -19.45 -9.60 -7.18
CA GLN A 170 -19.06 -8.75 -8.30
C GLN A 170 -18.01 -7.71 -7.90
N ALA A 171 -18.20 -7.05 -6.75
CA ALA A 171 -17.26 -6.06 -6.25
C ALA A 171 -15.90 -6.67 -5.96
N VAL A 172 -15.86 -7.85 -5.32
CA VAL A 172 -14.60 -8.55 -5.06
C VAL A 172 -13.90 -8.95 -6.38
N LEU A 173 -14.65 -9.47 -7.36
CA LEU A 173 -14.10 -9.87 -8.66
C LEU A 173 -13.56 -8.66 -9.44
N TYR A 174 -14.37 -7.62 -9.64
CA TYR A 174 -14.00 -6.44 -10.43
C TYR A 174 -12.88 -5.64 -9.77
N ASN A 175 -12.95 -5.41 -8.44
CA ASN A 175 -11.86 -4.74 -7.73
C ASN A 175 -10.59 -5.58 -7.74
N GLY A 176 -10.70 -6.91 -7.68
CA GLY A 176 -9.56 -7.82 -7.83
C GLY A 176 -8.86 -7.65 -9.18
N ILE A 177 -9.63 -7.59 -10.28
CA ILE A 177 -9.09 -7.35 -11.64
C ILE A 177 -8.44 -5.97 -11.73
N ILE A 178 -9.08 -4.93 -11.19
CA ILE A 178 -8.55 -3.57 -11.19
C ILE A 178 -7.23 -3.49 -10.41
N LEU A 179 -7.17 -4.07 -9.20
CA LEU A 179 -5.95 -4.12 -8.40
C LEU A 179 -4.83 -4.90 -9.09
N ALA A 180 -5.16 -5.99 -9.79
CA ALA A 180 -4.18 -6.75 -10.57
C ALA A 180 -3.61 -5.91 -11.72
N ALA A 181 -4.47 -5.18 -12.45
CA ALA A 181 -4.04 -4.27 -13.52
C ALA A 181 -3.15 -3.13 -12.98
N LEU A 182 -3.54 -2.49 -11.87
CA LEU A 182 -2.73 -1.47 -11.19
C LEU A 182 -1.40 -2.02 -10.69
N GLY A 183 -1.36 -3.30 -10.29
CA GLY A 183 -0.13 -3.98 -9.92
C GLY A 183 0.85 -4.12 -11.09
N VAL A 184 0.36 -4.54 -12.27
CA VAL A 184 1.17 -4.62 -13.50
C VAL A 184 1.65 -3.22 -13.90
N GLU A 185 0.78 -2.23 -13.83
CA GLU A 185 1.12 -0.83 -14.06
C GLU A 185 2.24 -0.36 -13.11
N ALA A 186 2.13 -0.64 -11.81
CA ALA A 186 3.15 -0.26 -10.83
C ALA A 186 4.53 -0.86 -11.14
N VAL A 187 4.59 -2.11 -11.63
CA VAL A 187 5.84 -2.74 -12.08
C VAL A 187 6.47 -1.95 -13.24
N LEU A 188 5.68 -1.51 -14.22
CA LEU A 188 6.16 -0.67 -15.31
C LEU A 188 6.69 0.68 -14.80
N ILE A 189 5.99 1.29 -13.84
CA ILE A 189 6.43 2.54 -13.22
C ILE A 189 7.75 2.37 -12.47
N PHE A 190 7.96 1.29 -11.72
CA PHE A 190 9.25 1.06 -11.05
C PHE A 190 10.42 0.95 -12.04
N VAL A 191 10.21 0.28 -13.18
CA VAL A 191 11.20 0.23 -14.27
C VAL A 191 11.41 1.63 -14.88
N GLY A 192 10.34 2.38 -15.11
CA GLY A 192 10.39 3.75 -15.61
C GLY A 192 11.17 4.70 -14.69
N VAL A 193 10.90 4.65 -13.38
CA VAL A 193 11.58 5.45 -12.35
C VAL A 193 13.09 5.20 -12.34
N LYS A 194 13.54 3.96 -12.57
CA LYS A 194 14.97 3.64 -12.68
C LYS A 194 15.65 4.37 -13.85
N LEU A 195 14.96 4.50 -14.98
CA LEU A 195 15.48 5.20 -16.16
C LEU A 195 15.39 6.71 -16.00
N LEU A 196 14.27 7.18 -15.46
CA LEU A 196 13.94 8.61 -15.39
C LEU A 196 14.70 9.33 -14.28
N SER A 197 14.98 8.65 -13.16
CA SER A 197 15.72 9.23 -12.02
C SER A 197 17.11 9.74 -12.40
N LYS A 198 17.77 9.08 -13.36
CA LYS A 198 19.08 9.52 -13.89
C LYS A 198 19.00 10.78 -14.75
N LYS A 199 17.84 11.09 -15.35
CA LYS A 199 17.68 12.22 -16.29
C LYS A 199 17.11 13.48 -15.63
N ILE A 200 16.07 13.34 -14.81
CA ILE A 200 15.31 14.50 -14.27
C ILE A 200 15.50 14.69 -12.76
N GLY A 201 16.25 13.81 -12.10
CA GLY A 201 16.48 13.84 -10.66
C GLY A 201 15.29 13.32 -9.84
N GLU A 202 15.58 12.85 -8.64
CA GLU A 202 14.62 12.14 -7.78
C GLU A 202 13.56 13.06 -7.17
N ARG A 203 13.92 14.31 -6.86
CA ARG A 203 13.00 15.29 -6.26
C ARG A 203 11.87 15.65 -7.21
N VAL A 204 12.17 15.78 -8.51
CA VAL A 204 11.18 16.11 -9.54
C VAL A 204 10.23 14.94 -9.75
N ILE A 205 10.73 13.70 -9.76
CA ILE A 205 9.90 12.49 -9.83
C ILE A 205 8.97 12.41 -8.61
N LEU A 206 9.49 12.68 -7.42
CA LEU A 206 8.68 12.68 -6.20
C LEU A 206 7.55 13.71 -6.27
N LEU A 207 7.86 14.96 -6.62
CA LEU A 207 6.85 16.02 -6.76
C LEU A 207 5.84 15.70 -7.87
N GLY A 208 6.30 15.23 -9.03
CA GLY A 208 5.44 14.82 -10.12
C GLY A 208 4.48 13.70 -9.71
N GLY A 209 4.98 12.70 -8.97
CA GLY A 209 4.15 11.63 -8.41
C GLY A 209 3.10 12.15 -7.44
N LEU A 210 3.45 13.08 -6.54
CA LEU A 210 2.49 13.67 -5.59
C LEU A 210 1.42 14.50 -6.31
N ILE A 211 1.79 15.24 -7.35
CA ILE A 211 0.83 15.98 -8.18
C ILE A 211 -0.12 15.02 -8.90
N LEU A 212 0.38 13.92 -9.47
CA LEU A 212 -0.47 12.90 -10.10
C LEU A 212 -1.45 12.27 -9.11
N VAL A 213 -0.99 11.94 -7.89
CA VAL A 213 -1.86 11.45 -6.83
C VAL A 213 -2.93 12.48 -6.46
N TRP A 214 -2.56 13.75 -6.34
CA TRP A 214 -3.52 14.83 -6.05
C TRP A 214 -4.57 14.98 -7.15
N VAL A 215 -4.15 15.03 -8.42
CA VAL A 215 -5.06 15.11 -9.57
C VAL A 215 -5.99 13.90 -9.60
N GLY A 216 -5.47 12.70 -9.33
CA GLY A 216 -6.28 11.49 -9.27
C GLY A 216 -7.38 11.57 -8.20
N PHE A 217 -7.05 11.97 -6.97
CA PHE A 217 -8.06 12.16 -5.93
C PHE A 217 -9.02 13.31 -6.23
N PHE A 218 -8.56 14.38 -6.88
CA PHE A 218 -9.41 15.49 -7.28
C PHE A 218 -10.45 15.06 -8.34
N ILE A 219 -10.06 14.22 -9.29
CA ILE A 219 -10.96 13.61 -10.28
C ILE A 219 -11.94 12.63 -9.61
N LEU A 220 -11.49 11.92 -8.57
CA LEU A 220 -12.32 10.96 -7.82
C LEU A 220 -13.43 11.64 -7.00
N LEU A 221 -13.37 12.96 -6.78
CA LEU A 221 -14.46 13.67 -6.12
C LEU A 221 -15.77 13.50 -6.92
N PRO A 222 -16.91 13.29 -6.25
CA PRO A 222 -18.19 13.10 -6.92
C PRO A 222 -18.74 14.44 -7.44
N TRP A 223 -18.38 14.75 -8.69
CA TRP A 223 -18.79 15.93 -9.47
C TRP A 223 -20.11 15.76 -10.24
N GLY A 224 -20.66 14.53 -10.27
CA GLY A 224 -21.86 14.21 -11.03
C GLY A 224 -23.13 14.83 -10.47
N ASN A 225 -24.26 14.58 -11.14
CA ASN A 225 -25.59 15.05 -10.74
C ASN A 225 -26.57 13.92 -10.43
N GLN A 226 -26.19 12.66 -10.69
CA GLN A 226 -27.03 11.49 -10.47
C GLN A 226 -26.72 10.89 -9.10
N LEU A 227 -27.75 10.60 -8.29
CA LEU A 227 -27.60 9.96 -6.98
C LEU A 227 -27.45 8.44 -7.11
N PRO A 228 -26.73 7.78 -6.17
CA PRO A 228 -26.60 6.33 -6.16
C PRO A 228 -27.94 5.65 -5.95
N LYS A 229 -28.06 4.42 -6.46
CA LYS A 229 -29.23 3.59 -6.19
C LYS A 229 -29.26 3.25 -4.71
N ILE A 230 -30.37 3.57 -4.05
CA ILE A 230 -30.58 3.33 -2.63
C ILE A 230 -31.22 1.95 -2.47
N GLN A 231 -30.88 1.22 -1.41
CA GLN A 231 -31.43 -0.11 -1.11
C GLN A 231 -32.97 -0.19 -1.06
N TRP A 232 -33.70 0.93 -0.99
CA TRP A 232 -35.18 0.98 -1.04
C TRP A 232 -35.78 0.42 -2.34
N GLU A 233 -35.03 0.46 -3.43
CA GLU A 233 -35.54 0.03 -4.74
C GLU A 233 -35.78 -1.49 -4.80
N ASP A 234 -35.08 -2.28 -3.97
CA ASP A 234 -35.29 -3.72 -3.80
C ASP A 234 -36.44 -4.05 -2.81
N LEU A 235 -36.74 -3.16 -1.84
CA LEU A 235 -37.87 -3.34 -0.91
C LEU A 235 -39.24 -3.01 -1.55
N HIS A 236 -39.26 -2.15 -2.57
CA HIS A 236 -40.51 -1.73 -3.21
C HIS A 236 -41.14 -2.79 -4.14
N ASN A 237 -40.45 -3.90 -4.43
CA ASN A 237 -41.02 -5.00 -5.23
C ASN A 237 -41.85 -6.00 -4.41
N ASN A 238 -41.95 -5.80 -3.09
CA ASN A 238 -42.87 -6.53 -2.21
C ASN A 238 -44.05 -5.63 -1.83
N SER A 239 -44.77 -5.11 -2.83
CA SER A 239 -46.11 -4.57 -2.60
C SER A 239 -46.98 -5.71 -2.06
N VAL A 240 -47.26 -5.65 -0.76
CA VAL A 240 -48.17 -6.52 -0.01
C VAL A 240 -49.48 -6.70 -0.79
N PRO A 241 -49.82 -7.90 -1.29
CA PRO A 241 -51.19 -8.15 -1.69
C PRO A 241 -52.04 -8.15 -0.41
N ASN A 242 -53.21 -7.53 -0.45
CA ASN A 242 -54.18 -7.52 0.65
C ASN A 242 -54.45 -8.96 1.13
N THR A 243 -53.80 -9.36 2.21
CA THR A 243 -54.03 -10.66 2.85
C THR A 243 -54.82 -10.44 4.12
N THR A 244 -55.99 -11.07 4.17
CA THR A 244 -56.92 -11.09 5.31
C THR A 244 -56.21 -11.55 6.59
N PHE A 245 -56.64 -11.03 7.74
CA PHE A 245 -56.07 -11.25 9.09
C PHE A 245 -55.77 -12.73 9.44
N GLY A 246 -56.39 -13.70 8.77
CA GLY A 246 -56.11 -15.13 8.90
C GLY A 246 -54.76 -15.60 8.30
N GLU A 247 -54.15 -14.88 7.35
CA GLU A 247 -52.87 -15.25 6.71
C GLU A 247 -51.63 -14.69 7.44
N ILE A 248 -51.82 -13.70 8.32
CA ILE A 248 -50.74 -13.14 9.15
C ILE A 248 -50.25 -14.17 10.17
N ILE A 249 -51.15 -15.02 10.69
CA ILE A 249 -50.80 -16.05 11.68
C ILE A 249 -50.09 -17.25 11.04
N THR A 250 -50.42 -17.61 9.80
CA THR A 250 -49.70 -18.67 9.06
C THR A 250 -48.34 -18.20 8.52
N GLY A 251 -48.16 -16.90 8.27
CA GLY A 251 -46.86 -16.30 7.92
C GLY A 251 -45.86 -16.27 9.09
N LEU A 252 -46.32 -16.12 10.32
CA LEU A 252 -45.47 -16.14 11.53
C LEU A 252 -44.89 -17.53 11.86
N TRP A 253 -45.46 -18.60 11.29
CA TRP A 253 -45.06 -20.00 11.55
C TRP A 253 -44.35 -20.68 10.37
N LYS A 254 -44.19 -20.01 9.23
CA LYS A 254 -43.36 -20.53 8.13
C LYS A 254 -41.92 -20.05 8.31
N SER A 255 -41.07 -20.99 8.75
CA SER A 255 -39.62 -20.91 8.60
C SER A 255 -39.25 -20.44 7.18
N PRO A 256 -38.27 -19.53 7.00
CA PRO A 256 -37.94 -18.95 5.69
C PRO A 256 -37.25 -20.01 4.83
N GLY A 257 -38.06 -20.79 4.11
CA GLY A 257 -37.62 -21.77 3.12
C GLY A 257 -38.21 -21.42 1.77
N GLY A 258 -37.43 -20.69 0.95
CA GLY A 258 -37.77 -20.29 -0.42
C GLY A 258 -36.94 -19.08 -0.88
N GLY A 259 -35.61 -19.24 -0.90
CA GLY A 259 -34.63 -18.16 -0.93
C GLY A 259 -34.40 -17.49 -2.29
N HIS A 260 -34.78 -16.21 -2.39
CA HIS A 260 -33.97 -15.22 -3.10
C HIS A 260 -32.92 -14.69 -2.12
N ASP A 261 -31.77 -15.38 -2.04
CA ASP A 261 -30.57 -15.00 -1.27
C ASP A 261 -29.81 -13.81 -1.90
N ALA A 262 -30.51 -12.79 -2.40
CA ALA A 262 -29.86 -11.59 -2.88
C ALA A 262 -29.69 -10.61 -1.71
N ARG A 263 -28.47 -10.53 -1.15
CA ARG A 263 -28.13 -9.48 -0.19
C ARG A 263 -28.45 -8.11 -0.82
N PRO A 264 -29.01 -7.15 -0.06
CA PRO A 264 -29.40 -5.85 -0.60
C PRO A 264 -28.21 -5.16 -1.26
N THR A 265 -28.43 -4.62 -2.47
CA THR A 265 -27.39 -3.96 -3.26
C THR A 265 -27.56 -2.45 -3.26
N GLY A 266 -26.45 -1.71 -3.41
CA GLY A 266 -26.45 -0.25 -3.42
C GLY A 266 -26.31 0.38 -2.03
N CYS A 267 -26.48 1.70 -1.99
CA CYS A 267 -26.12 2.54 -0.87
C CYS A 267 -27.04 2.28 0.34
N PRO A 268 -26.49 1.96 1.53
CA PRO A 268 -27.28 1.63 2.70
C PRO A 268 -28.00 2.85 3.28
N VAL A 269 -29.22 2.63 3.80
CA VAL A 269 -30.07 3.71 4.34
C VAL A 269 -29.46 4.36 5.59
N ASP A 270 -28.63 3.61 6.33
CA ASP A 270 -27.92 4.12 7.51
C ASP A 270 -26.92 5.24 7.18
N GLN A 271 -26.52 5.36 5.91
CA GLN A 271 -25.58 6.37 5.44
C GLN A 271 -26.31 7.58 4.84
N ALA A 272 -26.48 8.63 5.63
CA ALA A 272 -27.20 9.84 5.22
C ALA A 272 -26.65 10.51 3.95
N TRP A 273 -25.36 10.32 3.67
CA TRP A 273 -24.71 10.90 2.48
C TRP A 273 -25.16 10.31 1.15
N CYS A 274 -25.79 9.12 1.15
CA CYS A 274 -26.37 8.51 -0.05
C CYS A 274 -27.44 9.40 -0.70
N LEU A 275 -28.11 10.25 0.09
CA LEU A 275 -29.21 11.10 -0.36
C LEU A 275 -28.76 12.40 -1.06
N TYR A 276 -27.53 12.82 -0.84
CA TYR A 276 -27.04 14.12 -1.34
C TYR A 276 -25.69 14.04 -2.08
N THR A 277 -25.01 12.90 -2.02
CA THR A 277 -23.74 12.69 -2.72
C THR A 277 -23.98 11.95 -4.03
N PRO A 278 -23.57 12.50 -5.18
CA PRO A 278 -23.78 11.88 -6.47
C PRO A 278 -22.81 10.74 -6.70
N VAL A 279 -23.20 9.84 -7.61
CA VAL A 279 -22.39 8.73 -8.09
C VAL A 279 -21.14 9.26 -8.77
N ILE A 280 -20.02 8.62 -8.46
CA ILE A 280 -18.78 8.79 -9.21
C ILE A 280 -18.92 7.97 -10.49
N HIS A 281 -18.77 8.60 -11.66
CA HIS A 281 -18.87 7.85 -12.91
C HIS A 281 -17.73 6.83 -13.02
N LEU A 282 -18.03 5.65 -13.59
CA LEU A 282 -17.03 4.58 -13.72
C LEU A 282 -15.76 5.03 -14.46
N ALA A 283 -15.91 5.86 -15.50
CA ALA A 283 -14.77 6.45 -16.21
C ALA A 283 -13.91 7.34 -15.30
N GLN A 284 -14.53 8.18 -14.46
CA GLN A 284 -13.81 9.02 -13.49
C GLN A 284 -13.04 8.16 -12.48
N PHE A 285 -13.71 7.13 -11.96
CA PHE A 285 -13.10 6.19 -11.03
C PHE A 285 -11.89 5.49 -11.67
N LEU A 286 -12.02 4.91 -12.87
CA LEU A 286 -10.92 4.23 -13.57
C LEU A 286 -9.76 5.19 -13.89
N THR A 287 -10.06 6.40 -14.41
CA THR A 287 -9.02 7.40 -14.67
C THR A 287 -8.29 7.82 -13.39
N SER A 288 -9.02 8.03 -12.30
CA SER A 288 -8.41 8.35 -10.99
C SER A 288 -7.53 7.21 -10.48
N ALA A 289 -7.98 5.96 -10.61
CA ALA A 289 -7.27 4.78 -10.17
C ALA A 289 -5.93 4.63 -10.92
N VAL A 290 -5.92 4.84 -12.24
CA VAL A 290 -4.69 4.85 -13.05
C VAL A 290 -3.77 5.99 -12.62
N LEU A 291 -4.25 7.23 -12.50
CA LEU A 291 -3.40 8.36 -12.10
C LEU A 291 -2.74 8.17 -10.72
N ILE A 292 -3.50 7.65 -9.76
CA ILE A 292 -2.98 7.29 -8.43
C ILE A 292 -2.05 6.09 -8.53
N GLY A 293 -2.37 5.11 -9.38
CA GLY A 293 -1.56 3.95 -9.72
C GLY A 293 -0.20 4.31 -10.33
N VAL A 294 -0.10 5.41 -11.09
CA VAL A 294 1.18 5.96 -11.56
C VAL A 294 1.92 6.69 -10.43
N GLY A 295 1.22 7.58 -9.73
CA GLY A 295 1.85 8.50 -8.79
C GLY A 295 2.35 7.83 -7.51
N TYR A 296 1.56 6.92 -6.93
CA TYR A 296 1.87 6.28 -5.64
C TYR A 296 3.16 5.44 -5.68
N PRO A 297 3.36 4.50 -6.63
CA PRO A 297 4.58 3.70 -6.71
C PRO A 297 5.84 4.56 -6.87
N ALA A 298 5.77 5.61 -7.69
CA ALA A 298 6.86 6.56 -7.85
C ALA A 298 7.18 7.27 -6.52
N CYS A 299 6.18 7.81 -5.82
CA CYS A 299 6.36 8.45 -4.52
C CYS A 299 6.95 7.51 -3.47
N ASN A 300 6.45 6.27 -3.42
CA ASN A 300 6.88 5.26 -2.47
C ASN A 300 8.38 4.95 -2.65
N VAL A 301 8.84 4.68 -3.87
CA VAL A 301 10.26 4.39 -4.14
C VAL A 301 11.16 5.61 -3.90
N MET A 302 10.72 6.79 -4.35
CA MET A 302 11.50 8.01 -4.15
C MET A 302 11.63 8.38 -2.67
N SER A 303 10.61 8.13 -1.85
CA SER A 303 10.65 8.40 -0.41
C SER A 303 11.78 7.64 0.29
N TYR A 304 11.90 6.33 0.07
CA TYR A 304 13.02 5.55 0.63
C TYR A 304 14.37 5.94 0.06
N THR A 305 14.41 6.18 -1.26
CA THR A 305 15.65 6.50 -1.97
C THR A 305 16.23 7.81 -1.43
N LEU A 306 15.43 8.87 -1.41
CA LEU A 306 15.83 10.17 -0.86
C LEU A 306 16.19 10.04 0.61
N TYR A 307 15.40 9.33 1.41
CA TYR A 307 15.70 9.09 2.83
C TYR A 307 17.07 8.45 3.03
N SER A 308 17.37 7.38 2.29
CA SER A 308 18.67 6.69 2.36
C SER A 308 19.84 7.60 1.97
N LYS A 309 19.65 8.47 0.96
CA LYS A 309 20.67 9.41 0.49
C LYS A 309 20.89 10.58 1.46
N ILE A 310 19.84 11.04 2.14
CA ILE A 310 19.92 12.11 3.15
C ILE A 310 20.70 11.65 4.39
N LEU A 311 20.56 10.38 4.77
CA LEU A 311 21.28 9.81 5.92
C LEU A 311 22.78 9.63 5.67
N GLY A 312 23.17 9.25 4.45
CA GLY A 312 24.56 9.00 4.09
C GLY A 312 25.18 7.82 4.89
N PRO A 313 26.44 7.92 5.35
CA PRO A 313 27.17 6.84 6.02
C PRO A 313 26.81 6.64 7.50
N LYS A 314 25.88 7.44 8.04
CA LYS A 314 25.40 7.32 9.43
C LYS A 314 24.61 6.01 9.62
N PRO A 315 24.43 5.49 10.84
CA PRO A 315 23.79 4.19 11.07
C PRO A 315 22.37 4.12 10.49
N GLN A 316 22.25 3.51 9.31
CA GLN A 316 21.00 3.52 8.52
C GLN A 316 19.90 2.67 9.17
N GLY A 317 20.25 1.64 9.95
CA GLY A 317 19.28 0.71 10.55
C GLY A 317 18.25 1.39 11.45
N VAL A 318 18.69 2.28 12.35
CA VAL A 318 17.79 2.99 13.29
C VAL A 318 16.84 3.92 12.53
N TYR A 319 17.37 4.70 11.59
CA TYR A 319 16.57 5.65 10.83
C TYR A 319 15.62 4.95 9.84
N MET A 320 16.03 3.85 9.20
CA MET A 320 15.14 3.02 8.38
C MET A 320 14.07 2.34 9.23
N GLY A 321 14.39 2.02 10.48
CA GLY A 321 13.42 1.59 11.49
C GLY A 321 12.34 2.65 11.73
N TRP A 322 12.73 3.91 11.99
CA TRP A 322 11.78 5.03 12.13
C TRP A 322 10.90 5.24 10.90
N LEU A 323 11.49 5.19 9.71
CA LEU A 323 10.75 5.29 8.45
C LEU A 323 9.71 4.17 8.34
N THR A 324 10.13 2.92 8.58
CA THR A 324 9.22 1.77 8.53
C THR A 324 8.12 1.87 9.59
N ALA A 325 8.44 2.31 10.81
CA ALA A 325 7.46 2.53 11.87
C ALA A 325 6.41 3.58 11.49
N SER A 326 6.81 4.69 10.86
CA SER A 326 5.86 5.69 10.35
C SER A 326 4.90 5.09 9.30
N GLY A 327 5.41 4.23 8.43
CA GLY A 327 4.60 3.51 7.46
C GLY A 327 3.61 2.53 8.09
N SER A 328 4.04 1.79 9.12
CA SER A 328 3.17 0.91 9.88
C SER A 328 2.08 1.70 10.62
N ALA A 329 2.42 2.85 11.21
CA ALA A 329 1.46 3.74 11.85
C ALA A 329 0.40 4.23 10.84
N ALA A 330 0.82 4.60 9.62
CA ALA A 330 -0.09 5.00 8.56
C ALA A 330 -1.09 3.89 8.19
N ARG A 331 -0.63 2.64 8.12
CA ARG A 331 -1.49 1.47 7.83
C ARG A 331 -2.45 1.11 8.97
N ILE A 332 -2.13 1.47 10.20
CA ILE A 332 -3.02 1.29 11.36
C ILE A 332 -4.07 2.41 11.38
N LEU A 333 -3.65 3.66 11.21
CA LEU A 333 -4.52 4.83 11.35
C LEU A 333 -5.40 5.08 10.12
N GLY A 334 -4.92 4.77 8.90
CA GLY A 334 -5.63 5.00 7.64
C GLY A 334 -7.02 4.38 7.60
N PRO A 335 -7.16 3.05 7.78
CA PRO A 335 -8.45 2.37 7.75
C PRO A 335 -9.44 2.87 8.80
N VAL A 336 -8.95 3.22 10.00
CA VAL A 336 -9.79 3.74 11.10
C VAL A 336 -10.31 5.14 10.76
N PHE A 337 -9.42 6.02 10.30
CA PHE A 337 -9.78 7.38 9.89
C PHE A 337 -10.79 7.36 8.74
N ILE A 338 -10.49 6.63 7.66
CA ILE A 338 -11.33 6.68 6.46
C ILE A 338 -12.67 6.01 6.68
N SER A 339 -12.73 4.87 7.37
CA SER A 339 -14.01 4.19 7.65
C SER A 339 -14.95 5.13 8.41
N HIS A 340 -14.42 5.86 9.40
CA HIS A 340 -15.22 6.80 10.16
C HIS A 340 -15.70 7.99 9.32
N VAL A 341 -14.78 8.63 8.58
CA VAL A 341 -15.14 9.77 7.72
C VAL A 341 -16.11 9.36 6.61
N TYR A 342 -15.88 8.20 6.00
CA TYR A 342 -16.73 7.66 4.93
C TYR A 342 -18.14 7.37 5.42
N THR A 343 -18.31 6.65 6.54
CA THR A 343 -19.64 6.29 7.03
C THR A 343 -20.46 7.51 7.44
N TYR A 344 -19.85 8.51 8.09
CA TYR A 344 -20.59 9.66 8.63
C TYR A 344 -20.67 10.88 7.70
N LEU A 345 -19.57 11.24 7.04
CA LEU A 345 -19.47 12.46 6.23
C LEU A 345 -19.58 12.18 4.72
N GLY A 346 -19.33 10.93 4.32
CA GLY A 346 -19.44 10.47 2.95
C GLY A 346 -18.19 10.68 2.08
N PRO A 347 -18.23 10.17 0.83
CA PRO A 347 -17.09 10.17 -0.09
C PRO A 347 -16.55 11.57 -0.41
N ARG A 348 -17.40 12.60 -0.47
CA ARG A 348 -16.98 13.99 -0.73
C ARG A 348 -15.96 14.48 0.30
N TRP A 349 -16.30 14.36 1.58
CA TRP A 349 -15.43 14.79 2.67
C TRP A 349 -14.22 13.88 2.79
N ALA A 350 -14.41 12.56 2.65
CA ALA A 350 -13.34 11.58 2.64
C ALA A 350 -12.23 11.94 1.64
N PHE A 351 -12.57 12.09 0.36
CA PHE A 351 -11.57 12.40 -0.67
C PHE A 351 -11.08 13.86 -0.61
N SER A 352 -11.91 14.81 -0.17
CA SER A 352 -11.47 16.20 0.01
C SER A 352 -10.41 16.35 1.10
N LEU A 353 -10.56 15.64 2.22
CA LEU A 353 -9.56 15.63 3.29
C LEU A 353 -8.25 15.02 2.81
N VAL A 354 -8.32 13.95 2.01
CA VAL A 354 -7.12 13.34 1.41
C VAL A 354 -6.44 14.29 0.41
N CYS A 355 -7.20 14.95 -0.46
CA CYS A 355 -6.69 16.01 -1.33
C CYS A 355 -5.96 17.09 -0.52
N GLY A 356 -6.55 17.56 0.59
CA GLY A 356 -5.94 18.52 1.50
C GLY A 356 -4.62 18.01 2.10
N MET A 357 -4.59 16.76 2.57
CA MET A 357 -3.37 16.12 3.08
C MET A 357 -2.25 16.05 2.02
N VAL A 358 -2.60 15.76 0.77
CA VAL A 358 -1.62 15.70 -0.34
C VAL A 358 -1.10 17.10 -0.67
N VAL A 359 -1.95 18.14 -0.70
CA VAL A 359 -1.51 19.53 -0.90
C VAL A 359 -0.57 19.99 0.21
N LEU A 360 -0.90 19.69 1.46
CA LEU A 360 -0.02 19.98 2.60
C LEU A 360 1.32 19.28 2.46
N THR A 361 1.33 18.04 1.97
CA THR A 361 2.54 17.26 1.72
C THR A 361 3.36 17.85 0.58
N ILE A 362 2.74 18.24 -0.53
CA ILE A 362 3.40 18.94 -1.64
C ILE A 362 4.04 20.25 -1.14
N THR A 363 3.31 21.02 -0.33
CA THR A 363 3.79 22.27 0.25
C THR A 363 4.98 22.03 1.19
N LEU A 364 4.91 21.00 2.03
CA LEU A 364 6.00 20.58 2.90
C LEU A 364 7.25 20.22 2.08
N VAL A 365 7.11 19.37 1.05
CA VAL A 365 8.21 18.98 0.16
C VAL A 365 8.77 20.19 -0.59
N GLY A 366 7.93 21.12 -1.02
CA GLY A 366 8.33 22.40 -1.62
C GLY A 366 9.16 23.25 -0.66
N ALA A 367 8.72 23.38 0.60
CA ALA A 367 9.43 24.13 1.64
C ALA A 367 10.80 23.52 1.98
N VAL A 368 10.92 22.18 1.98
CA VAL A 368 12.18 21.48 2.23
C VAL A 368 12.93 21.08 0.95
N TYR A 369 12.52 21.58 -0.22
CA TYR A 369 13.04 21.12 -1.52
C TYR A 369 14.56 21.27 -1.64
N LYS A 370 15.09 22.40 -1.14
CA LYS A 370 16.54 22.68 -1.11
C LYS A 370 17.30 21.86 -0.07
N ARG A 371 16.60 21.20 0.87
CA ARG A 371 17.20 20.36 1.94
C ARG A 371 17.19 18.88 1.60
N LEU A 372 16.38 18.44 0.63
CA LEU A 372 16.27 17.04 0.16
C LEU A 372 17.49 16.60 -0.69
N ILE A 373 18.70 17.01 -0.32
CA ILE A 373 19.94 16.72 -1.03
C ILE A 373 20.64 15.51 -0.40
N ALA A 374 21.29 14.70 -1.22
CA ALA A 374 22.16 13.64 -0.74
C ALA A 374 23.25 14.18 0.20
N PHE A 375 23.55 13.44 1.27
CA PHE A 375 24.56 13.81 2.26
C PHE A 375 25.92 14.13 1.63
N SER A 376 26.36 13.29 0.67
CA SER A 376 27.63 13.45 -0.03
C SER A 376 27.70 14.75 -0.85
N VAL A 377 26.61 15.12 -1.52
CA VAL A 377 26.50 16.38 -2.28
C VAL A 377 26.47 17.58 -1.33
N ARG A 378 25.74 17.48 -0.21
CA ARG A 378 25.70 18.54 0.83
C ARG A 378 27.08 18.81 1.44
N CYS A 379 27.89 17.77 1.61
CA CYS A 379 29.27 17.89 2.08
C CYS A 379 30.28 18.24 0.96
N GLY A 380 29.82 18.48 -0.27
CA GLY A 380 30.69 18.85 -1.40
C GLY A 380 31.59 17.73 -1.93
N ARG A 381 31.27 16.45 -1.64
CA ARG A 381 32.10 15.30 -2.04
C ARG A 381 31.78 14.75 -3.42
N VAL A 382 30.57 15.01 -3.92
CA VAL A 382 30.08 14.56 -5.23
C VAL A 382 29.27 15.70 -5.85
N GLN A 383 29.41 15.92 -7.15
CA GLN A 383 28.64 16.90 -7.90
C GLN A 383 27.29 16.29 -8.32
N GLU A 384 26.22 17.11 -8.29
CA GLU A 384 24.83 16.67 -8.42
C GLU A 384 24.49 16.01 -9.77
#